data_AF-A0AAN5CGQ1-F1
#
_entry.id   AF-A0AAN5CGQ1-F1
#
_cell.length_a   1.000
_cell.length_b   1.000
_cell.length_c   1.000
_cell.angle_alpha   90.00
_cell.angle_beta   90.00
_cell.angle_gamma   90.00
#
_symmetry.space_group_name_H-M   'P 1'
#
loop_
_entity.id
_entity.type
_entity.pdbx_description
1 polymer ?
#
loop_
_entity_poly.entity_id
_entity_poly.type
_entity_poly.pdbx_seq_one_letter_code
_entity_poly.pdbx_strand_id
1 'polypeptide(L)'
;AILSSLHGRRTTNAMRVEKAQLDKEKKTFQTYLDTSDRTYSCAHCRANLANHDQLISKSFQGSQGKAYLFNSVVNVGCGPSEERVLLTGQHTVADIYCDCCKTTLGWKYEYAYELSQKYKEGKYIIELAHMVKDNGWEKEDAGRKRRSLS
;
A
#
# COMPACT_ATOMS: atom_id res chain seq x y z
N ALA A 1 -39.54 52.11 -17.96
CA ALA A 1 -38.44 52.66 -17.14
C ALA A 1 -38.47 51.96 -15.78
N ILE A 2 -37.47 51.13 -15.44
CA ILE A 2 -36.42 51.41 -14.41
C ILE A 2 -37.04 51.32 -12.98
N LEU A 3 -36.67 50.48 -12.00
CA LEU A 3 -35.52 49.63 -11.67
C LEU A 3 -35.88 48.73 -10.45
N SER A 4 -35.20 47.56 -10.36
CA SER A 4 -34.61 46.94 -9.15
C SER A 4 -35.39 46.74 -7.84
N SER A 5 -35.47 45.48 -7.39
CA SER A 5 -34.81 45.12 -6.12
C SER A 5 -34.47 43.62 -6.06
N LEU A 6 -33.21 43.38 -5.72
CA LEU A 6 -32.51 42.11 -5.63
C LEU A 6 -32.80 41.40 -4.31
N HIS A 7 -33.18 40.12 -4.35
CA HIS A 7 -32.85 39.17 -3.29
C HIS A 7 -32.13 37.99 -3.92
N GLY A 8 -30.84 38.17 -4.13
CA GLY A 8 -29.93 37.10 -4.52
C GLY A 8 -29.79 36.08 -3.40
N ARG A 9 -30.22 34.84 -3.65
CA ARG A 9 -29.61 33.68 -3.02
C ARG A 9 -28.51 33.17 -3.95
N ARG A 10 -27.32 33.72 -3.75
CA ARG A 10 -26.08 33.10 -4.21
C ARG A 10 -25.93 31.77 -3.48
N THR A 11 -26.29 30.68 -4.11
CA THR A 11 -25.85 29.36 -3.69
C THR A 11 -24.35 29.28 -3.99
N THR A 12 -23.56 29.56 -2.96
CA THR A 12 -22.10 29.43 -3.02
C THR A 12 -21.73 27.99 -3.34
N ASN A 13 -20.75 27.81 -4.22
CA ASN A 13 -20.13 26.54 -4.64
C ASN A 13 -19.63 25.62 -3.49
N ALA A 14 -19.76 26.04 -2.23
CA ALA A 14 -19.34 25.34 -1.02
C ALA A 14 -20.12 24.04 -0.74
N MET A 15 -21.40 23.93 -1.11
CA MET A 15 -22.21 22.74 -0.83
C MET A 15 -22.03 21.60 -1.86
N ARG A 16 -21.25 21.80 -2.92
CA ARG A 16 -20.99 20.77 -3.95
C ARG A 16 -19.74 19.93 -3.65
N VAL A 17 -18.88 20.43 -2.76
CA VAL A 17 -17.62 19.76 -2.37
C VAL A 17 -17.86 18.71 -1.27
N GLU A 18 -18.94 18.84 -0.49
CA GLU A 18 -19.25 17.95 0.64
C GLU A 18 -19.80 16.58 0.20
N LYS A 19 -20.23 16.42 -1.06
CA LYS A 19 -20.74 15.16 -1.61
C LYS A 19 -19.66 14.28 -2.26
N ALA A 20 -18.38 14.69 -2.20
CA ALA A 20 -17.26 13.85 -2.67
C ALA A 20 -16.77 12.86 -1.60
N GLN A 21 -17.41 12.83 -0.43
CA GLN A 21 -17.03 12.03 0.74
C GLN A 21 -18.11 10.98 1.10
N LEU A 22 -18.72 10.34 0.11
CA LEU A 22 -19.62 9.18 0.18
C LEU A 22 -19.59 8.64 -1.26
N ASP A 23 -18.87 7.60 -1.68
CA ASP A 23 -18.72 6.28 -1.11
C ASP A 23 -17.33 5.75 -1.50
N LYS A 24 -16.42 5.58 -0.54
CA LYS A 24 -15.34 4.61 -0.71
C LYS A 24 -16.02 3.25 -0.59
N GLU A 25 -16.59 2.77 -1.70
CA GLU A 25 -17.10 1.40 -1.82
C GLU A 25 -16.10 0.50 -1.11
N LYS A 26 -16.56 -0.12 -0.02
CA LYS A 26 -15.83 -1.24 0.57
C LYS A 26 -15.73 -2.25 -0.54
N LYS A 27 -14.61 -2.28 -1.25
CA LYS A 27 -14.32 -3.30 -2.27
C LYS A 27 -14.46 -4.63 -1.54
N THR A 28 -15.60 -5.28 -1.73
CA THR A 28 -15.94 -6.58 -1.17
C THR A 28 -15.05 -7.68 -1.78
N PHE A 29 -14.24 -7.32 -2.77
CA PHE A 29 -13.29 -8.18 -3.44
C PHE A 29 -11.86 -7.79 -3.04
N GLN A 30 -11.24 -8.64 -2.21
CA GLN A 30 -9.79 -8.63 -2.01
C GLN A 30 -9.11 -9.11 -3.29
N THR A 31 -8.01 -8.49 -3.67
CA THR A 31 -7.16 -9.05 -4.73
C THR A 31 -6.41 -10.25 -4.17
N TYR A 32 -6.72 -11.43 -4.68
CA TYR A 32 -5.93 -12.63 -4.46
C TYR A 32 -4.77 -12.65 -5.44
N LEU A 33 -3.59 -12.98 -4.94
CA LEU A 33 -2.40 -13.12 -5.75
C LEU A 33 -2.31 -14.57 -6.24
N ASP A 34 -1.90 -14.76 -7.50
CA ASP A 34 -1.64 -16.10 -8.05
C ASP A 34 -0.63 -16.86 -7.20
N THR A 35 -0.68 -18.19 -7.29
CA THR A 35 0.08 -19.15 -6.46
C THR A 35 1.61 -19.10 -6.67
N SER A 36 2.23 -17.95 -6.45
CA SER A 36 3.67 -17.86 -6.20
C SER A 36 4.00 -18.69 -4.97
N ASP A 37 5.13 -19.39 -4.99
CA ASP A 37 5.56 -20.23 -3.86
C ASP A 37 5.85 -19.41 -2.60
N ARG A 38 5.92 -18.08 -2.72
CA ARG A 38 6.12 -17.18 -1.58
C ARG A 38 5.26 -15.93 -1.68
N THR A 39 4.39 -15.74 -0.70
CA THR A 39 3.51 -14.58 -0.59
C THR A 39 3.75 -13.86 0.73
N TYR A 40 3.43 -12.57 0.73
CA TYR A 40 3.50 -11.70 1.90
C TYR A 40 2.11 -11.24 2.25
N SER A 41 1.73 -11.39 3.52
CA SER A 41 0.38 -11.08 4.01
C SER A 41 0.43 -10.23 5.26
N CYS A 42 -0.63 -9.46 5.52
CA CYS A 42 -0.77 -8.68 6.73
C CYS A 42 -0.74 -9.60 7.97
N ALA A 43 0.07 -9.26 8.96
CA ALA A 43 0.19 -10.06 10.18
C ALA A 43 -1.11 -10.14 10.99
N HIS A 44 -1.96 -9.12 10.92
CA HIS A 44 -3.16 -8.98 11.73
C HIS A 44 -4.39 -9.68 11.14
N CYS A 45 -4.62 -9.55 9.84
CA CYS A 45 -5.83 -10.08 9.19
C CYS A 45 -5.57 -11.06 8.04
N ARG A 46 -4.29 -11.35 7.75
CA ARG A 46 -3.86 -12.27 6.69
C ARG A 46 -4.26 -11.85 5.27
N ALA A 47 -4.68 -10.61 5.05
CA ALA A 47 -4.87 -10.08 3.71
C ALA A 47 -3.55 -10.11 2.92
N ASN A 48 -3.59 -10.62 1.68
CA ASN A 48 -2.42 -10.65 0.80
C ASN A 48 -1.93 -9.23 0.53
N LEU A 49 -0.63 -9.00 0.60
CA LEU A 49 0.01 -7.71 0.36
C LEU A 49 0.86 -7.73 -0.90
N ALA A 50 1.70 -8.74 -1.09
CA ALA A 50 2.58 -8.81 -2.25
C ALA A 50 3.05 -10.24 -2.53
N ASN A 51 3.44 -10.50 -3.79
CA ASN A 51 4.15 -11.71 -4.18
C ASN A 51 5.65 -11.54 -4.01
N HIS A 52 6.38 -12.65 -3.94
CA HIS A 52 7.84 -12.62 -3.93
C HIS A 52 8.46 -11.91 -5.13
N ASP A 53 7.83 -12.02 -6.30
CA ASP A 53 8.32 -11.38 -7.54
C ASP A 53 8.26 -9.85 -7.48
N GLN A 54 7.46 -9.30 -6.55
CA GLN A 54 7.40 -7.86 -6.32
C GLN A 54 8.49 -7.37 -5.36
N LEU A 55 9.25 -8.26 -4.71
CA LEU A 55 10.29 -7.87 -3.77
C LEU A 55 11.53 -7.35 -4.52
N ILE A 56 11.98 -6.15 -4.17
CA ILE A 56 13.16 -5.52 -4.76
C ILE A 56 14.37 -5.64 -3.84
N SER A 57 14.21 -5.36 -2.55
CA SER A 57 15.33 -5.38 -1.61
C SER A 57 14.89 -5.67 -0.18
N LYS A 58 15.74 -6.39 0.55
CA LYS A 58 15.57 -6.74 1.96
C LYS A 58 16.41 -5.87 2.91
N SER A 59 17.17 -4.93 2.37
CA SER A 59 18.18 -4.15 3.09
C SER A 59 17.64 -2.80 3.57
N PHE A 60 16.35 -2.72 3.88
CA PHE A 60 15.70 -1.52 4.39
C PHE A 60 15.37 -1.67 5.87
N GLN A 61 15.22 -0.52 6.53
CA GLN A 61 14.84 -0.42 7.93
C GLN A 61 13.74 0.63 8.06
N GLY A 62 12.80 0.37 8.96
CA GLY A 62 11.81 1.33 9.43
C GLY A 62 11.93 1.52 10.94
N SER A 63 10.95 2.20 11.52
CA SER A 63 10.94 2.50 12.96
C SER A 63 10.79 1.24 13.82
N GLN A 64 10.16 0.19 13.29
CA GLN A 64 9.98 -1.09 13.99
C GLN A 64 11.00 -2.17 13.57
N GLY A 65 12.11 -1.77 12.95
CA GLY A 65 13.22 -2.67 12.61
C GLY A 65 13.31 -2.96 11.11
N LYS A 66 13.47 -4.24 10.74
CA LYS A 66 13.70 -4.61 9.32
C LYS A 66 12.46 -4.34 8.47
N ALA A 67 12.66 -3.80 7.28
CA ALA A 67 11.60 -3.52 6.32
C ALA A 67 12.05 -3.90 4.90
N TYR A 68 11.10 -4.22 4.03
CA TYR A 68 11.36 -4.66 2.66
C TYR A 68 10.79 -3.67 1.66
N LEU A 69 11.52 -3.47 0.55
CA LEU A 69 11.10 -2.63 -0.57
C LEU A 69 10.42 -3.50 -1.63
N PHE A 70 9.22 -3.12 -2.02
CA PHE A 70 8.40 -3.78 -3.02
C PHE A 70 8.09 -2.87 -4.19
N ASN A 71 7.98 -3.46 -5.38
CA ASN A 71 7.58 -2.77 -6.60
C ASN A 71 6.09 -2.42 -6.59
N SER A 72 5.24 -3.36 -6.16
CA SER A 72 3.80 -3.21 -6.08
C SER A 72 3.25 -3.95 -4.87
N VAL A 73 2.19 -3.40 -4.28
CA VAL A 73 1.49 -3.93 -3.10
C VAL A 73 -0.01 -3.79 -3.33
N VAL A 74 -0.78 -4.81 -2.96
CA VAL A 74 -2.24 -4.87 -3.07
C VAL A 74 -2.90 -4.82 -1.69
N ASN A 75 -4.20 -4.56 -1.66
CA ASN A 75 -5.01 -4.48 -0.43
C ASN A 75 -4.46 -3.46 0.58
N VAL A 76 -3.93 -2.35 0.08
CA VAL A 76 -3.44 -1.22 0.88
C VAL A 76 -4.08 0.09 0.45
N GLY A 77 -4.41 0.92 1.43
CA GLY A 77 -4.73 2.32 1.22
C GLY A 77 -3.54 3.20 1.57
N CYS A 78 -3.46 4.37 0.91
CA CYS A 78 -2.46 5.39 1.20
C CYS A 78 -3.10 6.52 2.04
N GLY A 79 -2.33 7.03 3.01
CA GLY A 79 -2.62 8.27 3.72
C GLY A 79 -2.23 9.50 2.91
N PRO A 80 -2.28 10.70 3.52
CA PRO A 80 -1.78 11.92 2.90
C PRO A 80 -0.27 11.84 2.66
N SER A 81 0.18 12.46 1.58
CA SER A 81 1.60 12.61 1.30
C SER A 81 2.23 13.65 2.23
N GLU A 82 3.32 13.28 2.87
CA GLU A 82 4.06 14.13 3.80
C GLU A 82 5.55 14.12 3.47
N GLU A 83 6.19 15.26 3.67
CA GLU A 83 7.63 15.38 3.49
C GLU A 83 8.38 14.94 4.74
N ARG A 84 9.34 14.02 4.57
CA ARG A 84 10.12 13.44 5.67
C ARG A 84 11.59 13.34 5.29
N VAL A 85 12.46 13.67 6.23
CA VAL A 85 13.90 13.41 6.12
C VAL A 85 14.17 11.98 6.60
N LEU A 86 14.62 11.14 5.68
CA LEU A 86 15.00 9.75 5.96
C LEU A 86 16.53 9.62 5.90
N LEU A 87 17.05 8.42 6.22
CA LEU A 87 18.49 8.16 6.22
C LEU A 87 19.18 8.53 4.90
N THR A 88 18.48 8.39 3.77
CA THR A 88 19.01 8.67 2.42
C THR A 88 18.59 10.04 1.89
N GLY A 89 18.22 10.98 2.75
CA GLY A 89 17.83 12.34 2.36
C GLY A 89 16.32 12.62 2.43
N GLN A 90 15.92 13.75 1.86
CA GLN A 90 14.55 14.25 1.86
C GLN A 90 13.66 13.50 0.86
N HIS A 91 12.46 13.11 1.29
CA HIS A 91 11.48 12.38 0.48
C HIS A 91 10.07 12.86 0.79
N THR A 92 9.18 12.81 -0.20
CA THR A 92 7.74 12.84 0.03
C THR A 92 7.23 11.42 0.07
N VAL A 93 6.60 11.03 1.18
CA VAL A 93 6.13 9.67 1.43
C VAL A 93 4.68 9.69 1.89
N ALA A 94 3.94 8.62 1.64
CA ALA A 94 2.59 8.43 2.15
C ALA A 94 2.53 7.16 2.99
N ASP A 95 1.98 7.23 4.20
CA ASP A 95 1.81 6.04 5.03
C ASP A 95 0.83 5.07 4.37
N ILE A 96 1.11 3.78 4.45
CA ILE A 96 0.24 2.73 3.93
C ILE A 96 -0.40 1.93 5.07
N TYR A 97 -1.68 1.64 4.89
CA TYR A 97 -2.45 0.84 5.84
C TYR A 97 -3.14 -0.32 5.12
N CYS A 98 -3.28 -1.44 5.80
CA CYS A 98 -4.04 -2.57 5.28
C CYS A 98 -5.49 -2.16 5.05
N ASP A 99 -6.03 -2.37 3.85
CA ASP A 99 -7.42 -1.98 3.57
C ASP A 99 -8.45 -2.83 4.32
N CYS A 100 -8.06 -4.02 4.80
CA CYS A 100 -8.93 -4.92 5.53
C CYS A 100 -9.02 -4.59 7.03
N CYS A 101 -7.89 -4.42 7.72
CA CYS A 101 -7.87 -4.19 9.18
C CYS A 101 -7.39 -2.80 9.61
N LYS A 102 -7.03 -1.94 8.65
CA LYS A 102 -6.55 -0.56 8.87
C LYS A 102 -5.25 -0.43 9.67
N THR A 103 -4.55 -1.53 9.95
CA THR A 103 -3.23 -1.48 10.57
C THR A 103 -2.22 -0.83 9.62
N THR A 104 -1.40 0.09 10.14
CA THR A 104 -0.26 0.67 9.44
C THR A 104 0.76 -0.42 9.10
N LEU A 105 1.22 -0.45 7.85
CA LEU A 105 2.16 -1.47 7.36
C LEU A 105 3.55 -0.90 7.06
N GLY A 106 3.62 0.39 6.74
CA GLY A 106 4.84 1.08 6.31
C GLY A 106 4.49 2.33 5.50
N TRP A 107 5.23 2.62 4.44
CA TRP A 107 5.00 3.82 3.60
C TRP A 107 5.31 3.57 2.12
N LYS A 108 4.75 4.40 1.24
CA LYS A 108 5.07 4.49 -0.18
C LYS A 108 5.91 5.74 -0.44
N TYR A 109 6.92 5.63 -1.30
CA TYR A 109 7.64 6.80 -1.80
C TYR A 109 6.85 7.46 -2.92
N GLU A 110 6.43 8.70 -2.72
CA GLU A 110 5.78 9.50 -3.77
C GLU A 110 6.82 10.30 -4.57
N TYR A 111 7.82 10.86 -3.88
CA TYR A 111 8.86 11.65 -4.52
C TYR A 111 10.18 11.55 -3.75
N ALA A 112 11.30 11.52 -4.47
CA ALA A 112 12.64 11.61 -3.93
C ALA A 112 13.36 12.82 -4.51
N TYR A 113 13.95 13.67 -3.67
CA TYR A 113 14.57 14.92 -4.15
C TYR A 113 15.95 14.70 -4.78
N GLU A 114 16.64 13.63 -4.38
CA GLU A 114 17.93 13.26 -4.93
C GLU A 114 17.78 12.28 -6.11
N LEU A 115 18.51 12.54 -7.20
CA LEU A 115 18.52 11.67 -8.39
C LEU A 115 18.94 10.23 -8.07
N SER A 116 19.88 10.06 -7.13
CA SER A 116 20.34 8.74 -6.66
C SER A 116 19.24 7.91 -5.98
N GLN A 117 18.17 8.56 -5.53
CA GLN A 117 17.05 7.94 -4.80
C GLN A 117 15.78 7.79 -5.66
N LYS A 118 15.76 8.32 -6.89
CA LYS A 118 14.60 8.27 -7.80
C LYS A 118 14.09 6.87 -8.08
N TYR A 119 14.97 5.86 -8.02
CA TYR A 119 14.55 4.47 -8.18
C TYR A 119 13.54 4.03 -7.11
N LYS A 120 13.36 4.75 -6.00
CA LYS A 120 12.38 4.44 -4.95
C LYS A 120 10.98 4.94 -5.26
N GLU A 121 10.82 5.94 -6.13
CA GLU A 121 9.51 6.55 -6.40
C GLU A 121 8.50 5.52 -6.90
N GLY A 122 7.28 5.59 -6.36
CA GLY A 122 6.20 4.64 -6.62
C GLY A 122 6.32 3.31 -5.88
N LYS A 123 7.42 3.06 -5.16
CA LYS A 123 7.68 1.79 -4.46
C LYS A 123 7.25 1.85 -3.00
N TYR A 124 7.09 0.66 -2.42
CA TYR A 124 6.47 0.47 -1.11
C TYR A 124 7.47 -0.12 -0.13
N ILE A 125 7.50 0.42 1.09
CA ILE A 125 8.15 -0.18 2.24
C ILE A 125 7.08 -0.84 3.11
N ILE A 126 7.29 -2.11 3.44
CA ILE A 126 6.50 -2.83 4.45
C ILE A 126 7.45 -3.32 5.54
N GLU A 127 7.13 -3.00 6.79
CA GLU A 127 7.88 -3.47 7.95
C GLU A 127 7.55 -4.93 8.27
N LEU A 128 8.57 -5.71 8.66
CA LEU A 128 8.40 -7.13 8.98
C LEU A 128 7.52 -7.36 10.21
N ALA A 129 7.46 -6.39 11.12
CA ALA A 129 6.56 -6.43 12.28
C ALA A 129 5.08 -6.58 11.88
N HIS A 130 4.70 -6.08 10.71
CA HIS A 130 3.31 -6.07 10.24
C HIS A 130 3.04 -7.03 9.08
N MET A 131 3.99 -7.91 8.76
CA MET A 131 3.94 -8.79 7.60
C MET A 131 4.38 -10.22 7.93
N VAL A 132 3.56 -11.19 7.53
CA VAL A 132 3.87 -12.62 7.57
C VAL A 132 4.32 -13.07 6.18
N LYS A 133 5.30 -13.97 6.15
CA LYS A 133 5.79 -14.61 4.93
C LYS A 133 5.26 -16.02 4.88
N ASP A 134 4.48 -16.33 3.85
CA ASP A 134 4.21 -17.72 3.51
C ASP A 134 5.34 -18.21 2.61
N ASN A 135 5.96 -19.32 3.00
CA ASN A 135 7.12 -19.88 2.32
C ASN A 135 6.75 -21.05 1.40
N GLY A 136 5.47 -21.42 1.29
CA GLY A 136 4.98 -22.40 0.31
C GLY A 136 5.51 -23.82 0.47
N TRP A 137 6.02 -24.18 1.66
CA TRP A 137 6.64 -25.48 1.95
C TRP A 137 5.74 -26.69 1.60
N GLU A 138 4.42 -26.53 1.52
CA GLU A 138 3.48 -27.62 1.19
C GLU A 138 3.59 -28.12 -0.27
N LYS A 139 4.12 -27.32 -1.19
CA LYS A 139 4.25 -27.72 -2.61
C LYS A 139 5.44 -28.64 -2.88
N GLU A 140 6.48 -28.60 -2.05
CA GLU A 140 7.67 -29.45 -2.21
C GLU A 140 7.36 -30.93 -1.91
N ASP A 141 6.45 -31.18 -0.96
CA ASP A 141 6.07 -32.54 -0.56
C ASP A 141 5.18 -33.27 -1.58
N ALA A 142 4.38 -32.52 -2.37
CA ALA A 142 3.60 -33.09 -3.47
C ALA A 142 4.48 -33.59 -4.63
N GLY A 143 5.62 -32.94 -4.86
CA GLY A 143 6.62 -33.35 -5.86
C GLY A 143 7.46 -34.55 -5.42
N ARG A 144 7.64 -34.76 -4.11
CA ARG A 144 8.38 -35.90 -3.55
C ARG A 144 7.56 -37.19 -3.59
N LYS A 145 6.25 -37.13 -3.30
CA LYS A 145 5.35 -38.31 -3.36
C LYS A 145 5.14 -38.86 -4.79
N ARG A 146 5.29 -38.03 -5.82
CA ARG A 146 5.22 -38.47 -7.23
C ARG A 146 6.49 -39.20 -7.72
N ARG A 147 7.63 -39.00 -7.07
CA ARG A 147 8.90 -39.66 -7.43
C ARG A 147 9.18 -40.93 -6.63
N SER A 148 8.37 -41.23 -5.61
CA SER A 148 8.45 -42.46 -4.81
C SER A 148 7.47 -43.55 -5.26
N LEU A 149 6.74 -43.33 -6.36
CA LEU A 149 5.78 -44.27 -6.94
C LEU A 149 6.07 -44.57 -8.43
N SER A 150 7.28 -44.26 -8.90
CA SER A 150 7.81 -44.71 -10.21
C SER A 150 8.91 -45.72 -10.01
#